data_AF-A0A0D6LQL4-F1
#
_entry.id   AF-A0A0D6LQL4-F1
#
_cell.length_a   1.000
_cell.length_b   1.000
_cell.length_c   1.000
_cell.angle_alpha   90.00
_cell.angle_beta   90.00
_cell.angle_gamma   90.00
#
_symmetry.space_group_name_H-M   'P 1'
#
loop_
_entity.id
_entity.type
_entity.pdbx_description
1 polymer ?
#
loop_
_entity_poly.entity_id
_entity_poly.type
_entity_poly.pdbx_seq_one_letter_code
_entity_poly.pdbx_strand_id
1 'polypeptide(L)'
;MMALEQLCMLLLMSDNIDRCFESCPPRTFLPALCKIFLDETATEAVLEVTARAITYYLDVSNECTRRIIQVDGAVKAICNRLAAAEMTDRTSKDLAEQCVKLLEHICQRETLAVYDAGGMHAMLTLVRQHGSQVHKDTMHSAMSVVTRLCGKMEPNDAALPQCAESLGALLAHEDTKVGVELGVEIPQGTPFFQVSESALRCFAALTDRFIRKMLDPAELATHSNLVEHLLTTLSSETAAHSANFISIVLSLLSNLCRGSAAVTEQVLR
;
A
#
# COMPACT_ATOMS: atom_id res chain seq x y z
N MET A 1 12.17 22.40 14.54
CA MET A 1 12.74 21.08 14.84
C MET A 1 12.55 20.72 16.31
N MET A 2 13.26 21.36 17.26
CA MET A 2 13.16 21.06 18.71
C MET A 2 11.72 20.98 19.27
N ALA A 3 10.84 21.93 18.94
CA ALA A 3 9.46 21.93 19.42
C ALA A 3 8.62 20.74 18.91
N LEU A 4 8.92 20.26 17.70
CA LEU A 4 8.20 19.16 17.07
C LEU A 4 8.70 17.80 17.57
N GLU A 5 10.00 17.67 17.79
CA GLU A 5 10.60 16.50 18.45
C GLU A 5 10.09 16.36 19.89
N GLN A 6 10.02 17.48 20.62
CA GLN A 6 9.42 17.51 21.96
C GLN A 6 7.95 17.10 21.93
N LEU A 7 7.17 17.57 20.94
CA LEU A 7 5.80 17.12 20.75
C LEU A 7 5.74 15.61 20.50
N CYS A 8 6.56 15.07 19.60
CA CYS A 8 6.65 13.63 19.34
C CYS A 8 6.98 12.82 20.61
N MET A 9 7.96 13.26 21.40
CA MET A 9 8.31 12.59 22.66
C MET A 9 7.16 12.66 23.67
N LEU A 10 6.48 13.81 23.79
CA LEU A 10 5.33 13.96 24.68
C LEU A 10 4.17 13.06 24.27
N LEU A 11 3.88 12.95 22.97
CA LEU A 11 2.82 12.07 22.44
C LEU A 11 3.17 10.60 22.66
N LEU A 12 4.42 10.20 22.41
CA LEU A 12 4.88 8.82 22.54
C LEU A 12 4.93 8.32 24.00
N MET A 13 5.30 9.19 24.93
CA MET A 13 5.47 8.84 26.36
C MET A 13 4.20 9.06 27.18
N SER A 14 3.09 9.46 26.56
CA SER A 14 1.86 9.74 27.31
C SER A 14 1.08 8.46 27.60
N ASP A 15 1.13 8.02 28.86
CA ASP A 15 0.35 6.87 29.32
C ASP A 15 -1.16 7.18 29.50
N ASN A 16 -1.57 8.43 29.28
CA ASN A 16 -2.95 8.89 29.48
C ASN A 16 -3.43 9.77 28.32
N ILE A 17 -4.36 9.21 27.54
CA ILE A 17 -4.94 9.82 26.35
C ILE A 17 -5.64 11.15 26.65
N ASP A 18 -6.40 11.22 27.75
CA ASP A 18 -7.16 12.42 28.11
C ASP A 18 -6.21 13.57 28.46
N ARG A 19 -5.16 13.31 29.24
CA ARG A 19 -4.12 14.33 29.55
C ARG A 19 -3.31 14.75 28.33
N CYS A 20 -3.06 13.81 27.42
CA CYS A 20 -2.40 14.07 26.16
C CYS A 20 -3.24 15.05 25.31
N PHE A 21 -4.53 14.79 25.18
CA PHE A 21 -5.44 15.63 24.40
C PHE A 21 -5.80 16.95 25.09
N GLU A 22 -5.75 17.02 26.42
CA GLU A 22 -5.83 18.30 27.14
C GLU A 22 -4.62 19.19 26.85
N SER A 23 -3.40 18.62 26.88
CA SER A 23 -2.17 19.37 26.67
C SER A 23 -1.92 19.69 25.19
N CYS A 24 -2.31 18.78 24.31
CA CYS A 24 -2.11 18.86 22.87
C CYS A 24 -3.39 18.46 22.13
N PRO A 25 -4.39 19.36 22.01
CA PRO A 25 -5.68 19.02 21.43
C PRO A 25 -5.58 18.66 19.94
N PRO A 26 -6.05 17.47 19.50
CA PRO A 26 -6.00 17.06 18.09
C PRO A 26 -6.70 18.05 17.15
N ARG A 27 -7.74 18.74 17.62
CA ARG A 27 -8.48 19.77 16.86
C ARG A 27 -7.60 20.96 16.44
N THR A 28 -6.56 21.27 17.20
CA THR A 28 -5.67 22.41 16.93
C THR A 28 -4.38 21.95 16.27
N PHE A 29 -3.79 20.86 16.79
CA PHE A 29 -2.48 20.38 16.34
C PHE A 29 -2.53 19.65 15.00
N LEU A 30 -3.52 18.78 14.74
CA LEU A 30 -3.57 18.05 13.47
C LEU A 30 -3.67 18.98 12.25
N PRO A 31 -4.55 20.01 12.25
CA PRO A 31 -4.58 20.96 11.14
C PRO A 31 -3.26 21.72 10.95
N ALA A 32 -2.57 22.07 12.04
CA ALA A 32 -1.28 22.74 11.97
C ALA A 32 -0.19 21.82 11.38
N LEU A 33 -0.13 20.55 11.81
CA LEU A 33 0.81 19.55 11.29
C LEU A 33 0.54 19.26 9.80
N CYS A 34 -0.72 19.16 9.39
CA CYS A 34 -1.09 18.99 7.98
C CYS A 34 -0.64 20.18 7.11
N LYS A 35 -0.68 21.41 7.65
CA LYS A 35 -0.18 22.60 6.94
C LYS A 35 1.33 22.59 6.74
N ILE A 36 2.10 21.90 7.59
CA ILE A 36 3.54 21.72 7.37
C ILE A 36 3.78 20.85 6.13
N PHE A 37 2.95 19.82 5.89
CA PHE A 37 3.04 19.02 4.67
C PHE A 37 2.72 19.79 3.39
N LEU A 38 1.86 20.81 3.49
CA LEU A 38 1.51 21.71 2.39
C LEU A 38 2.60 22.74 2.09
N ASP A 39 3.53 22.97 3.02
CA ASP A 39 4.65 23.88 2.82
C ASP A 39 5.71 23.23 1.94
N GLU A 40 5.89 23.75 0.73
CA GLU A 40 6.89 23.27 -0.22
C GLU A 40 8.32 23.47 0.30
N THR A 41 8.55 24.46 1.18
CA THR A 41 9.86 24.79 1.75
C THR A 41 10.24 23.92 2.95
N ALA A 42 9.31 23.11 3.46
CA ALA A 42 9.57 22.22 4.58
C ALA A 42 10.61 21.15 4.21
N THR A 43 11.69 21.10 5.00
CA THR A 43 12.74 20.08 4.86
C THR A 43 12.22 18.70 5.21
N GLU A 44 12.79 17.65 4.61
CA GLU A 44 12.40 16.26 4.85
C GLU A 44 12.47 15.85 6.33
N ALA A 45 13.49 16.29 7.08
CA ALA A 45 13.60 16.03 8.51
C ALA A 45 12.41 16.61 9.32
N VAL A 46 11.91 17.79 8.93
CA VAL A 46 10.73 18.39 9.57
C VAL A 46 9.47 17.61 9.19
N LEU A 47 9.35 17.21 7.92
CA LEU A 47 8.23 16.42 7.44
C LEU A 47 8.20 15.03 8.11
N GLU A 48 9.36 14.41 8.34
CA GLU A 48 9.49 13.09 8.96
C GLU A 48 8.97 13.11 10.40
N VAL A 49 9.46 14.05 11.21
CA VAL A 49 8.95 14.23 12.58
C VAL A 49 7.48 14.65 12.57
N THR A 50 7.02 15.42 11.57
CA THR A 50 5.60 15.78 11.43
C THR A 50 4.74 14.54 11.15
N ALA A 51 5.19 13.67 10.25
CA ALA A 51 4.53 12.41 9.94
C ALA A 51 4.37 11.55 11.18
N ARG A 52 5.44 11.41 11.98
CA ARG A 52 5.42 10.67 13.26
C ARG A 52 4.43 11.26 14.25
N ALA A 53 4.43 12.58 14.43
CA ALA A 53 3.50 13.25 15.33
C ALA A 53 2.05 12.97 14.95
N ILE A 54 1.73 13.05 13.65
CA ILE A 54 0.38 12.74 13.17
C ILE A 54 0.05 11.26 13.41
N THR A 55 0.97 10.34 13.10
CA THR A 55 0.78 8.90 13.34
C THR A 55 0.50 8.63 14.82
N TYR A 56 1.20 9.26 15.75
CA TYR A 56 0.92 9.11 17.18
C TYR A 56 -0.48 9.57 17.59
N TYR A 57 -0.99 10.66 16.99
CA TYR A 57 -2.40 11.03 17.21
C TYR A 57 -3.38 9.97 16.69
N LEU A 58 -3.05 9.32 15.57
CA LEU A 58 -3.88 8.26 14.97
C LEU A 58 -3.80 6.94 15.75
N ASP A 59 -2.64 6.62 16.32
CA ASP A 59 -2.43 5.48 17.22
C ASP A 59 -3.29 5.61 18.48
N VAL A 60 -3.34 6.82 19.03
CA VAL A 60 -4.15 7.12 20.22
C VAL A 60 -5.64 7.13 19.89
N SER A 61 -6.04 7.71 18.75
CA SER A 61 -7.44 7.73 18.33
C SER A 61 -7.59 7.79 16.81
N ASN A 62 -8.17 6.74 16.24
CA ASN A 62 -8.47 6.68 14.81
C ASN A 62 -9.60 7.63 14.37
N GLU A 63 -10.31 8.28 15.29
CA GLU A 63 -11.27 9.34 14.96
C GLU A 63 -10.59 10.63 14.49
N CYS A 64 -9.29 10.76 14.78
CA CYS A 64 -8.45 11.87 14.34
C CYS A 64 -8.29 11.92 12.81
N THR A 65 -8.44 10.80 12.10
CA THR A 65 -8.31 10.75 10.64
C THR A 65 -9.21 11.75 9.92
N ARG A 66 -10.45 11.96 10.42
CA ARG A 66 -11.39 12.94 9.85
C ARG A 66 -10.85 14.36 9.85
N ARG A 67 -10.01 14.72 10.81
CA ARG A 67 -9.42 16.07 10.90
C ARG A 67 -8.33 16.28 9.87
N ILE A 68 -7.63 15.22 9.47
CA ILE A 68 -6.60 15.27 8.44
C ILE A 68 -7.26 15.52 7.08
N ILE A 69 -8.30 14.75 6.74
CA ILE A 69 -8.99 14.89 5.44
C ILE A 69 -9.78 16.21 5.32
N GLN A 70 -10.10 16.87 6.44
CA GLN A 70 -10.72 18.21 6.45
C GLN A 70 -9.74 19.33 6.09
N VAL A 71 -8.43 19.07 6.13
CA VAL A 71 -7.41 20.00 5.64
C VAL A 71 -7.22 19.75 4.16
N ASP A 72 -7.71 20.69 3.34
CA ASP A 72 -7.68 20.55 1.90
C ASP A 72 -6.24 20.34 1.38
N GLY A 73 -6.10 19.39 0.46
CA GLY A 73 -4.80 19.01 -0.12
C GLY A 73 -3.84 18.24 0.80
N ALA A 74 -4.12 18.06 2.10
CA ALA A 74 -3.15 17.47 3.04
C ALA A 74 -2.75 16.03 2.66
N VAL A 75 -3.75 15.16 2.40
CA VAL A 75 -3.49 13.77 1.99
C VAL A 75 -2.74 13.73 0.66
N LYS A 76 -3.11 14.59 -0.29
CA LYS A 76 -2.44 14.70 -1.59
C LYS A 76 -0.98 15.12 -1.43
N ALA A 77 -0.69 16.07 -0.54
CA ALA A 77 0.68 16.48 -0.23
C ALA A 77 1.50 15.33 0.36
N ILE A 78 0.93 14.55 1.30
CA ILE A 78 1.60 13.35 1.85
C ILE A 78 1.89 12.33 0.73
N CYS A 79 0.92 12.06 -0.15
CA CYS A 79 1.12 11.18 -1.30
C CYS A 79 2.20 11.68 -2.26
N ASN A 80 2.22 12.98 -2.56
CA ASN A 80 3.23 13.59 -3.43
C ASN A 80 4.63 13.52 -2.81
N ARG A 81 4.77 13.78 -1.51
CA ARG A 81 6.05 13.64 -0.79
C ARG A 81 6.55 12.20 -0.83
N LEU A 82 5.66 11.21 -0.68
CA LEU A 82 6.02 9.81 -0.83
C LEU A 82 6.45 9.45 -2.26
N ALA A 83 5.71 9.92 -3.27
CA ALA A 83 6.00 9.63 -4.67
C ALA A 83 7.31 10.29 -5.16
N ALA A 84 7.71 11.41 -4.53
CA ALA A 84 8.94 12.12 -4.84
C ALA A 84 10.14 11.71 -3.96
N ALA A 85 9.95 10.79 -3.01
CA ALA A 85 11.01 10.42 -2.07
C ALA A 85 12.13 9.64 -2.78
N GLU A 86 13.37 10.14 -2.67
CA GLU A 86 14.56 9.48 -3.18
C GLU A 86 15.16 8.56 -2.11
N MET A 87 15.45 7.30 -2.44
CA MET A 87 15.98 6.34 -1.45
C MET A 87 17.50 6.40 -1.25
N THR A 88 18.16 7.42 -1.81
CA THR A 88 19.60 7.62 -1.71
C THR A 88 20.05 8.27 -0.41
N ASP A 89 19.18 9.06 0.21
CA ASP A 89 19.43 9.71 1.50
C ASP A 89 18.64 9.04 2.64
N ARG A 90 19.26 8.98 3.82
CA ARG A 90 18.65 8.35 5.00
C ARG A 90 17.40 9.11 5.44
N THR A 91 17.42 10.44 5.44
CA THR A 91 16.29 11.24 5.92
C THR A 91 15.10 11.13 4.96
N SER A 92 15.34 11.16 3.64
CA SER A 92 14.29 10.89 2.65
C SER A 92 13.68 9.50 2.81
N LYS A 93 14.51 8.47 3.04
CA LYS A 93 14.04 7.11 3.31
C LYS A 93 13.18 7.05 4.58
N ASP A 94 13.66 7.63 5.68
CA ASP A 94 12.92 7.66 6.95
C ASP A 94 11.56 8.38 6.76
N LEU A 95 11.53 9.51 6.03
CA LEU A 95 10.30 10.22 5.67
C LEU A 95 9.34 9.32 4.86
N ALA A 96 9.84 8.61 3.85
CA ALA A 96 9.02 7.72 3.04
C ALA A 96 8.37 6.62 3.90
N GLU A 97 9.14 5.99 4.79
CA GLU A 97 8.62 4.98 5.72
C GLU A 97 7.55 5.54 6.65
N GLN A 98 7.71 6.78 7.15
CA GLN A 98 6.69 7.42 7.96
C GLN A 98 5.44 7.82 7.15
N CYS A 99 5.60 8.29 5.92
CA CYS A 99 4.48 8.60 5.03
C CYS A 99 3.66 7.36 4.70
N VAL A 100 4.31 6.20 4.49
CA VAL A 100 3.59 4.93 4.27
C VAL A 100 2.75 4.56 5.48
N LYS A 101 3.34 4.58 6.69
CA LYS A 101 2.61 4.29 7.92
C LYS A 101 1.44 5.24 8.13
N LEU A 102 1.68 6.54 7.96
CA LEU A 102 0.64 7.56 8.08
C LEU A 102 -0.53 7.31 7.10
N LEU A 103 -0.21 7.07 5.83
CA LEU A 103 -1.22 6.75 4.82
C LEU A 103 -1.95 5.43 5.11
N GLU A 104 -1.28 4.42 5.68
CA GLU A 104 -1.92 3.20 6.15
C GLU A 104 -2.97 3.50 7.22
N HIS A 105 -2.64 4.27 8.25
CA HIS A 105 -3.60 4.68 9.29
C HIS A 105 -4.78 5.47 8.72
N ILE A 106 -4.52 6.40 7.79
CA ILE A 106 -5.60 7.16 7.14
C ILE A 106 -6.50 6.22 6.32
N CYS A 107 -5.89 5.33 5.54
CA CYS A 107 -6.57 4.40 4.63
C CYS A 107 -7.49 3.40 5.36
N GLN A 108 -7.23 3.10 6.65
CA GLN A 108 -8.09 2.22 7.46
C GLN A 108 -9.51 2.78 7.63
N ARG A 109 -9.68 4.11 7.69
CA ARG A 109 -10.98 4.76 7.90
C ARG A 109 -11.46 5.52 6.67
N GLU A 110 -10.56 6.19 5.96
CA GLU A 110 -10.86 7.12 4.89
C GLU A 110 -10.20 6.66 3.58
N THR A 111 -10.48 5.41 3.17
CA THR A 111 -9.88 4.78 1.98
C THR A 111 -10.09 5.60 0.70
N LEU A 112 -11.28 6.18 0.51
CA LEU A 112 -11.57 7.01 -0.66
C LEU A 112 -10.75 8.30 -0.68
N ALA A 113 -10.52 8.93 0.47
CA ALA A 113 -9.70 10.14 0.54
C ALA A 113 -8.24 9.86 0.13
N VAL A 114 -7.70 8.69 0.49
CA VAL A 114 -6.37 8.26 0.05
C VAL A 114 -6.36 7.93 -1.44
N TYR A 115 -7.43 7.32 -1.95
CA TYR A 115 -7.59 7.01 -3.38
C TYR A 115 -7.58 8.28 -4.23
N ASP A 116 -8.48 9.22 -3.93
CA ASP A 116 -8.66 10.48 -4.66
C ASP A 116 -7.42 11.39 -4.59
N ALA A 117 -6.65 11.26 -3.51
CA ALA A 117 -5.39 11.96 -3.32
C ALA A 117 -4.21 11.41 -4.15
N GLY A 118 -4.40 10.30 -4.89
CA GLY A 118 -3.35 9.66 -5.68
C GLY A 118 -2.51 8.65 -4.89
N GLY A 119 -3.00 8.17 -3.74
CA GLY A 119 -2.30 7.21 -2.89
C GLY A 119 -1.98 5.89 -3.59
N MET A 120 -2.81 5.46 -4.55
CA MET A 120 -2.54 4.26 -5.36
C MET A 120 -1.21 4.37 -6.11
N HIS A 121 -1.04 5.49 -6.83
CA HIS A 121 0.18 5.75 -7.60
C HIS A 121 1.40 5.86 -6.68
N ALA A 122 1.29 6.62 -5.59
CA ALA A 122 2.39 6.80 -4.64
C ALA A 122 2.87 5.46 -4.04
N MET A 123 1.94 4.60 -3.60
CA MET A 123 2.29 3.29 -3.03
C MET A 123 2.89 2.34 -4.08
N LEU A 124 2.28 2.24 -5.27
CA LEU A 124 2.79 1.37 -6.32
C LEU A 124 4.16 1.79 -6.82
N THR A 125 4.42 3.10 -6.92
CA THR A 125 5.75 3.65 -7.24
C THR A 125 6.77 3.22 -6.19
N LEU A 126 6.47 3.37 -4.90
CA LEU A 126 7.37 2.93 -3.82
C LEU A 126 7.66 1.43 -3.90
N VAL A 127 6.63 0.59 -3.97
CA VAL A 127 6.80 -0.87 -3.96
C VAL A 127 7.60 -1.33 -5.19
N ARG A 128 7.34 -0.75 -6.37
CA ARG A 128 8.02 -1.14 -7.62
C ARG A 128 9.46 -0.64 -7.70
N GLN A 129 9.70 0.63 -7.37
CA GLN A 129 11.00 1.26 -7.61
C GLN A 129 11.94 1.15 -6.41
N HIS A 130 11.38 1.05 -5.21
CA HIS A 130 12.10 1.19 -3.95
C HIS A 130 11.92 0.00 -3.01
N GLY A 131 11.22 -1.06 -3.45
CA GLY A 131 10.86 -2.17 -2.57
C GLY A 131 12.03 -2.93 -1.93
N SER A 132 13.18 -2.98 -2.61
CA SER A 132 14.42 -3.57 -2.07
C SER A 132 15.17 -2.65 -1.09
N GLN A 133 14.82 -1.37 -1.04
CA GLN A 133 15.53 -0.33 -0.29
C GLN A 133 14.81 0.04 1.00
N VAL A 134 13.51 -0.27 1.13
CA VAL A 134 12.70 0.00 2.33
C VAL A 134 12.59 -1.23 3.24
N HIS A 135 12.18 -1.01 4.49
CA HIS A 135 11.91 -2.11 5.42
C HIS A 135 10.78 -3.03 4.94
N LYS A 136 10.87 -4.34 5.27
CA LYS A 136 9.83 -5.33 4.94
C LYS A 136 8.45 -4.95 5.52
N ASP A 137 8.42 -4.40 6.73
CA ASP A 137 7.18 -3.92 7.35
C ASP A 137 6.57 -2.77 6.56
N THR A 138 7.40 -1.85 6.04
CA THR A 138 6.95 -0.75 5.17
C THR A 138 6.38 -1.29 3.85
N MET A 139 7.00 -2.33 3.26
CA MET A 139 6.44 -3.01 2.09
C MET A 139 5.06 -3.63 2.39
N HIS A 140 4.94 -4.29 3.54
CA HIS A 140 3.67 -4.86 3.99
C HIS A 140 2.59 -3.77 4.15
N SER A 141 2.91 -2.67 4.83
CA SER A 141 2.01 -1.52 4.99
C SER A 141 1.61 -0.90 3.65
N ALA A 142 2.55 -0.71 2.74
CA ALA A 142 2.27 -0.15 1.42
C ALA A 142 1.32 -1.07 0.62
N MET A 143 1.58 -2.37 0.60
CA MET A 143 0.72 -3.34 -0.10
C MET A 143 -0.64 -3.54 0.58
N SER A 144 -0.73 -3.41 1.91
CA SER A 144 -1.99 -3.34 2.67
C SER A 144 -2.85 -2.17 2.17
N VAL A 145 -2.24 -1.00 1.96
CA VAL A 145 -2.92 0.15 1.36
C VAL A 145 -3.32 -0.12 -0.09
N VAL A 146 -2.41 -0.60 -0.94
CA VAL A 146 -2.71 -0.94 -2.35
C VAL A 146 -3.90 -1.90 -2.45
N THR A 147 -3.92 -2.95 -1.62
CA THR A 147 -5.01 -3.94 -1.61
C THR A 147 -6.36 -3.30 -1.26
N ARG A 148 -6.40 -2.41 -0.26
CA ARG A 148 -7.62 -1.68 0.12
C ARG A 148 -8.08 -0.73 -1.00
N LEU A 149 -7.14 -0.03 -1.63
CA LEU A 149 -7.43 0.91 -2.72
C LEU A 149 -7.94 0.18 -3.98
N CYS A 150 -7.39 -1.01 -4.30
CA CYS A 150 -7.90 -1.85 -5.40
C CYS A 150 -9.37 -2.24 -5.16
N GLY A 151 -9.76 -2.46 -3.91
CA GLY A 151 -11.15 -2.71 -3.54
C GLY A 151 -12.11 -1.53 -3.83
N LYS A 152 -11.59 -0.32 -4.03
CA LYS A 152 -12.38 0.90 -4.35
C LYS A 152 -12.33 1.31 -5.82
N MET A 153 -11.28 0.92 -6.54
CA MET A 153 -11.08 1.23 -7.95
C MET A 153 -12.26 0.75 -8.81
N GLU A 154 -12.80 1.60 -9.66
CA GLU A 154 -13.88 1.24 -10.60
C GLU A 154 -13.29 0.75 -11.94
N PRO A 155 -13.98 -0.15 -12.66
CA PRO A 155 -13.52 -0.65 -13.97
C PRO A 155 -13.24 0.43 -15.03
N ASN A 156 -13.92 1.57 -14.95
CA ASN A 156 -13.78 2.68 -15.90
C ASN A 156 -12.80 3.77 -15.42
N ASP A 157 -12.08 3.51 -14.33
CA ASP A 157 -11.13 4.47 -13.79
C ASP A 157 -9.93 4.64 -14.74
N ALA A 158 -9.56 5.90 -15.02
CA ALA A 158 -8.43 6.23 -15.88
C ALA A 158 -7.08 5.72 -15.33
N ALA A 159 -6.98 5.49 -14.01
CA ALA A 159 -5.78 4.94 -13.38
C ALA A 159 -5.68 3.40 -13.47
N LEU A 160 -6.74 2.71 -13.91
CA LEU A 160 -6.79 1.25 -13.92
C LEU A 160 -5.67 0.61 -14.78
N PRO A 161 -5.39 1.06 -16.02
CA PRO A 161 -4.35 0.44 -16.84
C PRO A 161 -2.97 0.49 -16.19
N GLN A 162 -2.59 1.65 -15.65
CA GLN A 162 -1.30 1.85 -14.97
C GLN A 162 -1.23 1.04 -13.66
N CYS A 163 -2.35 0.90 -12.95
CA CYS A 163 -2.46 0.05 -11.77
C CYS A 163 -2.25 -1.43 -12.14
N ALA A 164 -2.95 -1.93 -13.17
CA ALA A 164 -2.83 -3.30 -13.65
C ALA A 164 -1.41 -3.63 -14.11
N GLU A 165 -0.77 -2.73 -14.87
CA GLU A 165 0.64 -2.87 -15.28
C GLU A 165 1.57 -2.95 -14.07
N SER A 166 1.35 -2.06 -13.09
CA SER A 166 2.15 -2.03 -11.87
C SER A 166 2.00 -3.28 -11.04
N LEU A 167 0.77 -3.77 -10.85
CA LEU A 167 0.49 -5.02 -10.15
C LEU A 167 1.08 -6.23 -10.90
N GLY A 168 1.04 -6.24 -12.23
CA GLY A 168 1.67 -7.27 -13.06
C GLY A 168 3.17 -7.36 -12.83
N ALA A 169 3.86 -6.22 -12.82
CA ALA A 169 5.29 -6.18 -12.51
C ALA A 169 5.62 -6.74 -11.11
N LEU A 170 4.72 -6.59 -10.14
CA LEU A 170 4.88 -7.12 -8.79
C LEU A 170 4.66 -8.64 -8.69
N LEU A 171 4.05 -9.28 -9.70
CA LEU A 171 3.90 -10.74 -9.73
C LEU A 171 5.27 -11.44 -9.86
N ALA A 172 6.21 -10.81 -10.55
CA ALA A 172 7.59 -11.30 -10.68
C ALA A 172 8.47 -10.98 -9.45
N HIS A 173 7.91 -10.33 -8.42
CA HIS A 173 8.67 -9.98 -7.23
C HIS A 173 8.96 -11.24 -6.42
N GLU A 174 10.20 -11.74 -6.55
CA GLU A 174 10.71 -12.79 -5.68
C GLU A 174 11.05 -12.16 -4.33
N ASP A 175 10.13 -12.25 -3.37
CA ASP A 175 10.48 -12.01 -1.98
C ASP A 175 11.62 -12.95 -1.63
N THR A 176 12.79 -12.36 -1.36
CA THR A 176 14.05 -13.07 -1.24
C THR A 176 13.83 -14.25 -0.30
N LYS A 177 13.76 -15.46 -0.86
CA LYS A 177 13.61 -16.74 -0.16
C LYS A 177 14.93 -17.09 0.57
N VAL A 178 15.53 -16.13 1.26
CA VAL A 178 16.81 -16.29 1.97
C VAL A 178 16.71 -17.35 3.07
N GLY A 179 15.50 -17.79 3.43
CA GLY A 179 15.27 -18.90 4.35
C GLY A 179 15.18 -20.29 3.72
N VAL A 180 15.22 -20.46 2.39
CA VAL A 180 15.03 -21.78 1.75
C VAL A 180 16.35 -22.39 1.24
N GLU A 181 17.38 -21.59 0.96
CA GLU A 181 18.68 -22.11 0.46
C GLU A 181 19.61 -22.62 1.57
N LEU A 182 19.43 -22.16 2.81
CA LEU A 182 20.06 -22.77 3.98
C LEU A 182 19.00 -23.68 4.57
N GLY A 183 19.18 -25.01 4.56
CA GLY A 183 18.23 -26.03 5.04
C GLY A 183 17.87 -25.93 6.53
N VAL A 184 17.41 -24.76 6.95
CA VAL A 184 16.87 -24.41 8.24
C VAL A 184 15.36 -24.50 8.07
N GLU A 185 14.75 -25.44 8.77
CA GLU A 185 13.29 -25.53 8.87
C GLU A 185 12.74 -24.15 9.26
N ILE A 186 11.97 -23.53 8.36
CA ILE A 186 11.28 -22.28 8.66
C ILE A 186 10.30 -22.59 9.79
N PRO A 187 10.36 -21.88 10.93
CA PRO A 187 9.41 -22.08 12.02
C PRO A 187 7.99 -21.95 11.47
N GLN A 188 7.16 -23.00 11.62
CA GLN A 188 5.74 -22.90 11.31
C GLN A 188 5.13 -21.77 12.15
N GLY A 189 4.75 -20.66 11.49
CA GLY A 189 4.12 -19.53 12.15
C GLY A 189 4.71 -18.15 11.87
N THR A 190 5.80 -18.02 11.10
CA THR A 190 6.21 -16.70 10.61
C THR A 190 5.39 -16.32 9.37
N PRO A 191 4.58 -15.25 9.39
CA PRO A 191 3.86 -14.80 8.21
C PRO A 191 4.89 -14.29 7.19
N PHE A 192 5.20 -15.13 6.20
CA PHE A 192 6.00 -14.71 5.07
C PHE A 192 5.13 -13.81 4.20
N PHE A 193 5.32 -12.49 4.33
CA PHE A 193 4.61 -11.53 3.49
C PHE A 193 5.10 -11.68 2.05
N GLN A 194 4.19 -12.05 1.14
CA GLN A 194 4.49 -12.13 -0.27
C GLN A 194 3.88 -10.94 -1.03
N VAL A 195 4.74 -10.12 -1.63
CA VAL A 195 4.35 -9.01 -2.51
C VAL A 195 3.55 -9.54 -3.70
N SER A 196 4.00 -10.64 -4.30
CA SER A 196 3.32 -11.32 -5.42
C SER A 196 1.93 -11.84 -5.02
N GLU A 197 1.80 -12.47 -3.84
CA GLU A 197 0.50 -12.93 -3.34
C GLU A 197 -0.46 -11.76 -3.07
N SER A 198 0.06 -10.64 -2.56
CA SER A 198 -0.74 -9.43 -2.36
C SER A 198 -1.18 -8.80 -3.68
N ALA A 199 -0.33 -8.81 -4.70
CA ALA A 199 -0.69 -8.39 -6.05
C ALA A 199 -1.78 -9.30 -6.66
N LEU A 200 -1.69 -10.62 -6.48
CA LEU A 200 -2.75 -11.56 -6.89
C LEU A 200 -4.08 -11.29 -6.20
N ARG A 201 -4.07 -10.97 -4.89
CA ARG A 201 -5.28 -10.56 -4.16
C ARG A 201 -5.88 -9.26 -4.72
N CYS A 202 -5.04 -8.32 -5.13
CA CYS A 202 -5.48 -7.09 -5.80
C CYS A 202 -6.19 -7.42 -7.12
N PHE A 203 -5.58 -8.26 -7.97
CA PHE A 203 -6.21 -8.70 -9.21
C PHE A 203 -7.52 -9.47 -8.98
N ALA A 204 -7.61 -10.31 -7.95
CA ALA A 204 -8.85 -10.98 -7.58
C ALA A 204 -9.95 -9.97 -7.21
N ALA A 205 -9.64 -8.98 -6.38
CA ALA A 205 -10.59 -7.93 -5.99
C ALA A 205 -11.09 -7.11 -7.19
N LEU A 206 -10.19 -6.77 -8.13
CA LEU A 206 -10.53 -6.07 -9.36
C LEU A 206 -11.39 -6.95 -10.28
N THR A 207 -11.00 -8.20 -10.50
CA THR A 207 -11.74 -9.16 -11.35
C THR A 207 -13.15 -9.39 -10.84
N ASP A 208 -13.32 -9.61 -9.53
CA ASP A 208 -14.64 -9.75 -8.90
C ASP A 208 -15.52 -8.50 -9.09
N ARG A 209 -14.91 -7.32 -9.19
CA ARG A 209 -15.63 -6.07 -9.43
C ARG A 209 -16.08 -5.94 -10.89
N PHE A 210 -15.23 -6.32 -11.85
CA PHE A 210 -15.61 -6.42 -13.27
C PHE A 210 -16.79 -7.37 -13.47
N ILE A 211 -16.69 -8.58 -12.90
CA ILE A 211 -17.76 -9.60 -12.98
C ILE A 211 -19.06 -9.08 -12.37
N ARG A 212 -19.03 -8.48 -11.18
CA ARG A 212 -20.24 -7.91 -10.54
C ARG A 212 -20.88 -6.77 -11.35
N LYS A 213 -20.09 -6.04 -12.15
CA LYS A 213 -20.56 -4.98 -13.04
C LYS A 213 -20.91 -5.48 -14.44
N MET A 214 -20.76 -6.78 -14.71
CA MET A 214 -20.95 -7.39 -16.03
C MET A 214 -20.05 -6.76 -17.10
N LEU A 215 -18.82 -6.43 -16.73
CA LEU A 215 -17.79 -5.90 -17.63
C LEU A 215 -16.73 -6.98 -17.88
N ASP A 216 -16.08 -6.91 -19.04
CA ASP A 216 -15.05 -7.87 -19.45
C ASP A 216 -13.75 -7.63 -18.67
N PRO A 217 -13.28 -8.57 -17.82
CA PRO A 217 -12.04 -8.42 -17.07
C PRO A 217 -10.77 -8.57 -17.94
N ALA A 218 -10.88 -8.82 -19.24
CA ALA A 218 -9.73 -8.86 -20.16
C ALA A 218 -8.88 -7.58 -20.11
N GLU A 219 -9.47 -6.44 -19.78
CA GLU A 219 -8.74 -5.17 -19.57
C GLU A 219 -7.63 -5.31 -18.52
N LEU A 220 -7.86 -6.09 -17.46
CA LEU A 220 -6.85 -6.36 -16.41
C LEU A 220 -5.68 -7.20 -16.97
N ALA A 221 -5.97 -8.14 -17.87
CA ALA A 221 -4.98 -9.01 -18.49
C ALA A 221 -4.26 -8.33 -19.66
N THR A 222 -4.87 -7.33 -20.29
CA THR A 222 -4.28 -6.66 -21.47
C THR A 222 -3.08 -5.80 -21.09
N HIS A 223 -3.16 -5.15 -19.93
CA HIS A 223 -2.11 -4.24 -19.44
C HIS A 223 -1.11 -4.91 -18.50
N SER A 224 -1.22 -6.22 -18.29
CA SER A 224 -0.36 -6.95 -17.35
C SER A 224 0.06 -8.30 -17.91
N ASN A 225 1.12 -8.88 -17.37
CA ASN A 225 1.52 -10.26 -17.64
C ASN A 225 0.72 -11.28 -16.79
N LEU A 226 -0.51 -10.94 -16.36
CA LEU A 226 -1.27 -11.71 -15.40
C LEU A 226 -1.55 -13.15 -15.87
N VAL A 227 -2.12 -13.32 -17.07
CA VAL A 227 -2.51 -14.66 -17.57
C VAL A 227 -1.29 -15.56 -17.73
N GLU A 228 -0.20 -15.03 -18.32
CA GLU A 228 1.06 -15.74 -18.47
C GLU A 228 1.62 -16.17 -17.12
N HIS A 229 1.67 -15.26 -16.14
CA HIS A 229 2.15 -15.56 -14.80
C HIS A 229 1.32 -16.64 -14.10
N LEU A 230 -0.02 -16.60 -14.21
CA LEU A 230 -0.89 -17.62 -13.61
C LEU A 230 -0.61 -19.01 -14.21
N LEU A 231 -0.44 -19.09 -15.53
CA LEU A 231 -0.15 -20.35 -16.23
C LEU A 231 1.24 -20.88 -15.86
N THR A 232 2.28 -20.04 -15.92
CA THR A 232 3.64 -20.43 -15.51
C THR A 232 3.68 -20.92 -14.06
N THR A 233 2.94 -20.27 -13.18
CA THR A 233 2.85 -20.67 -11.77
C THR A 233 2.20 -22.04 -11.59
N LEU A 234 1.15 -22.36 -12.35
CA LEU A 234 0.46 -23.65 -12.29
C LEU A 234 1.28 -24.78 -12.96
N SER A 235 2.06 -24.46 -13.99
CA SER A 235 2.93 -25.42 -14.67
C SER A 235 4.25 -25.69 -13.94
N SER A 236 4.64 -24.82 -13.01
CA SER A 236 5.87 -25.00 -12.24
C SER A 236 5.71 -26.09 -11.18
N GLU A 237 6.21 -27.28 -11.46
CA GLU A 237 6.27 -28.41 -10.52
C GLU A 237 7.22 -28.15 -9.32
N THR A 238 8.00 -27.06 -9.36
CA THR A 238 9.17 -26.84 -8.47
C THR A 238 9.00 -25.73 -7.44
N ALA A 239 7.92 -24.95 -7.51
CA ALA A 239 7.73 -23.88 -6.55
C ALA A 239 6.88 -24.35 -5.38
N ALA A 240 7.52 -24.49 -4.20
CA ALA A 240 6.86 -24.68 -2.92
C ALA A 240 6.00 -23.44 -2.56
N HIS A 241 4.89 -23.28 -3.28
CA HIS A 241 3.86 -22.30 -2.99
C HIS A 241 2.91 -22.86 -1.93
N SER A 242 2.41 -21.99 -1.07
CA SER A 242 1.40 -22.40 -0.08
C SER A 242 0.13 -22.85 -0.80
N ALA A 243 -0.63 -23.76 -0.19
CA ALA A 243 -1.94 -24.17 -0.72
C ALA A 243 -2.90 -22.98 -0.92
N ASN A 244 -2.78 -21.96 -0.06
CA ASN A 244 -3.54 -20.71 -0.16
C ASN A 244 -3.17 -19.93 -1.42
N PHE A 245 -1.89 -19.82 -1.73
CA PHE A 245 -1.41 -19.13 -2.93
C PHE A 245 -1.94 -19.80 -4.21
N ILE A 246 -1.82 -21.13 -4.31
CA ILE A 246 -2.34 -21.89 -5.46
C ILE A 246 -3.87 -21.77 -5.57
N SER A 247 -4.59 -21.75 -4.44
CA SER A 247 -6.05 -21.51 -4.42
C SER A 247 -6.42 -20.14 -4.99
N ILE A 248 -5.67 -19.09 -4.64
CA ILE A 248 -5.88 -17.73 -5.19
C ILE A 248 -5.65 -17.73 -6.70
N VAL A 249 -4.55 -18.35 -7.17
CA VAL A 249 -4.21 -18.45 -8.61
C VAL A 249 -5.31 -19.16 -9.40
N LEU A 250 -5.76 -20.33 -8.92
CA LEU A 250 -6.83 -21.10 -9.57
C LEU A 250 -8.16 -20.35 -9.59
N SER A 251 -8.54 -19.73 -8.46
CA SER A 251 -9.77 -18.94 -8.35
C SER A 251 -9.75 -17.76 -9.31
N LEU A 252 -8.63 -17.03 -9.36
CA LEU A 252 -8.46 -15.89 -10.24
C LEU A 252 -8.53 -16.29 -11.71
N LEU A 253 -7.79 -17.34 -12.11
CA LEU A 253 -7.83 -17.83 -13.50
C LEU A 253 -9.24 -18.29 -13.90
N SER A 254 -9.92 -19.02 -13.02
CA SER A 254 -11.31 -19.45 -13.22
C SER A 254 -12.26 -18.25 -13.41
N ASN A 255 -12.13 -17.22 -12.57
CA ASN A 255 -12.95 -16.01 -12.65
C ASN A 255 -12.66 -15.22 -13.93
N LEU A 256 -11.40 -15.10 -14.35
CA LEU A 256 -11.02 -14.43 -15.59
C LEU A 256 -11.59 -15.17 -16.82
N CYS A 257 -11.46 -16.49 -16.90
CA CYS A 257 -12.03 -17.28 -18.00
C CYS A 257 -13.57 -17.21 -18.02
N ARG A 258 -14.22 -17.26 -16.86
CA ARG A 258 -15.69 -17.09 -16.78
C ARG A 258 -16.15 -15.71 -17.21
N GLY A 259 -15.38 -14.67 -16.88
CA GLY A 259 -15.71 -13.29 -17.19
C GLY A 259 -15.35 -12.87 -18.62
N SER A 260 -14.43 -13.58 -19.28
CA SER A 260 -13.90 -13.19 -20.59
C SER A 260 -13.66 -14.36 -21.52
N ALA A 261 -14.28 -14.30 -22.71
CA ALA A 261 -14.01 -15.22 -23.79
C ALA A 261 -12.59 -15.05 -24.36
N ALA A 262 -12.07 -13.83 -24.39
CA ALA A 262 -10.73 -13.54 -24.89
C ALA A 262 -9.64 -14.17 -24.00
N VAL A 263 -9.79 -14.06 -22.67
CA VAL A 263 -8.87 -14.73 -21.73
C VAL A 263 -8.99 -16.25 -21.85
N THR A 264 -10.21 -16.78 -22.00
CA THR A 264 -10.41 -18.22 -22.21
C THR A 264 -9.69 -18.74 -23.46
N GLU A 265 -9.78 -18.01 -24.58
CA GLU A 265 -9.08 -18.37 -25.81
C GLU A 265 -7.57 -18.29 -25.64
N GLN A 266 -7.05 -17.28 -24.92
CA GLN A 266 -5.62 -17.15 -24.62
C GLN A 266 -5.09 -18.33 -23.80
N VAL A 267 -5.86 -18.84 -22.83
CA VAL A 267 -5.46 -19.98 -21.98
C VAL A 267 -5.49 -21.31 -22.72
N LEU A 268 -6.33 -21.45 -23.75
CA LEU A 268 -6.47 -22.70 -24.52
C LEU A 268 -5.44 -22.84 -25.66
N ARG A 269 -4.68 -21.79 -25.97
CA ARG A 269 -3.62 -21.79 -26.99
C ARG A 269 -2.29 -22.22 -26.40
#